data_AF-A0A5E4Q4L5-F1
#
_entry.id   AF-A0A5E4Q4L5-F1
#
_cell.length_a   1.000
_cell.length_b   1.000
_cell.length_c   1.000
_cell.angle_alpha   90.00
_cell.angle_beta   90.00
_cell.angle_gamma   90.00
#
_symmetry.space_group_name_H-M   'P 1'
#
loop_
_entity.id
_entity.type
_entity.pdbx_description
1 polymer ?
#
loop_
_entity_poly.entity_id
_entity_poly.type
_entity_poly.pdbx_seq_one_letter_code
_entity_poly.pdbx_strand_id
1 'polypeptide(L)'
;MPNSLSIHYCNREVRILEWGPDSEGYIRTPGYPDFYIGDECRWKLRVNPEQKIRITLLDVSLRSIGPFEENCTDFVSVLDSNEDTLLSGCEQVDTPLVLSSTTNSVEVIVEANSKGAFPKRGVLLHYKSVGCVTLPAPPRGYIVYRNEDVAHYMCEVNYVFVDTYERARILWCYDDNRWNDTVSLCIEETSIVVATSTPERTDKDTKLANSEGNMMIDIVIPSLLIAVLFIGNAFIVLVIYKYRKRKTEDLEDEFNTIPLSVNGNVHSPGNAV
;
A
#
# COMPACT_ATOMS: atom_id res chain seq x y z
N MET A 1 17.33 -16.65 -2.28
CA MET A 1 17.20 -15.19 -2.06
C MET A 1 17.12 -14.54 -3.42
N PRO A 2 16.11 -13.70 -3.73
CA PRO A 2 16.02 -13.07 -5.04
C PRO A 2 17.22 -12.14 -5.23
N ASN A 3 17.60 -11.92 -6.49
CA ASN A 3 18.78 -11.16 -6.93
C ASN A 3 18.70 -9.67 -6.55
N SER A 4 18.73 -9.34 -5.26
CA SER A 4 18.89 -7.97 -4.78
C SER A 4 20.35 -7.54 -4.92
N LEU A 5 20.59 -6.34 -5.43
CA LEU A 5 21.93 -5.75 -5.52
C LEU A 5 22.59 -5.74 -4.14
N SER A 6 23.71 -6.46 -4.01
CA SER A 6 24.49 -6.49 -2.77
C SER A 6 25.81 -5.75 -2.99
N ILE A 7 26.06 -4.77 -2.14
CA ILE A 7 27.19 -3.86 -2.23
C ILE A 7 28.13 -4.15 -1.06
N HIS A 8 29.39 -4.42 -1.38
CA HIS A 8 30.43 -4.70 -0.38
C HIS A 8 31.69 -3.85 -0.56
N TYR A 9 31.73 -2.97 -1.56
CA TYR A 9 32.84 -2.03 -1.76
C TYR A 9 32.52 -0.69 -1.09
N CYS A 10 33.48 -0.18 -0.34
CA CYS A 10 33.41 1.13 0.33
C CYS A 10 33.58 2.30 -0.65
N ASN A 11 33.29 3.50 -0.17
CA ASN A 11 33.63 4.80 -0.76
C ASN A 11 33.00 5.00 -2.14
N ARG A 12 31.69 4.74 -2.22
CA ARG A 12 30.90 4.84 -3.46
C ARG A 12 29.58 5.57 -3.25
N GLU A 13 29.14 6.21 -4.33
CA GLU A 13 27.78 6.70 -4.47
C GLU A 13 26.89 5.60 -5.07
N VAL A 14 25.70 5.41 -4.53
CA VAL A 14 24.68 4.49 -4.99
C VAL A 14 23.46 5.31 -5.38
N ARG A 15 23.11 5.27 -6.67
CA ARG A 15 21.85 5.82 -7.16
C ARG A 15 20.81 4.71 -7.14
N ILE A 16 19.81 4.88 -6.29
CA ILE A 16 18.71 3.94 -6.09
C ILE A 16 17.60 4.32 -7.07
N LEU A 17 17.04 3.33 -7.78
CA LEU A 17 15.98 3.61 -8.75
C LEU A 17 14.67 4.01 -8.06
N GLU A 18 13.83 4.69 -8.82
CA GLU A 18 12.54 5.22 -8.35
C GLU A 18 11.58 4.10 -7.95
N TRP A 19 11.58 2.99 -8.70
CA TRP A 19 10.75 1.83 -8.47
C TRP A 19 11.38 0.58 -9.09
N GLY A 20 10.82 -0.60 -8.79
CA GLY A 20 11.25 -1.87 -9.35
C GLY A 20 12.38 -2.54 -8.55
N PRO A 21 13.03 -3.58 -9.12
CA PRO A 21 13.97 -4.42 -8.38
C PRO A 21 15.21 -3.68 -7.84
N ASP A 22 15.67 -2.64 -8.54
CA ASP A 22 16.85 -1.86 -8.15
C ASP A 22 16.50 -0.63 -7.28
N SER A 23 15.24 -0.53 -6.83
CA SER A 23 14.79 0.47 -5.86
C SER A 23 15.10 0.10 -4.42
N GLU A 24 15.65 -1.09 -4.21
CA GLU A 24 16.10 -1.59 -2.92
C GLU A 24 17.34 -2.47 -3.06
N GLY A 25 18.02 -2.74 -1.94
CA GLY A 25 19.20 -3.58 -1.94
C GLY A 25 19.88 -3.67 -0.58
N TYR A 26 21.04 -4.33 -0.55
CA TYR A 26 21.78 -4.58 0.69
C TYR A 26 23.19 -4.01 0.61
N ILE A 27 23.66 -3.45 1.71
CA ILE A 27 25.04 -2.98 1.87
C ILE A 27 25.65 -3.68 3.07
N ARG A 28 26.90 -4.11 2.91
CA ARG A 28 27.66 -4.73 3.99
C ARG A 28 29.10 -4.24 4.00
N THR A 29 29.70 -4.24 5.19
CA THR A 29 31.14 -4.00 5.33
C THR A 29 31.96 -5.08 4.62
N PRO A 30 33.13 -4.75 4.05
CA PRO A 30 34.05 -5.75 3.53
C PRO A 30 34.41 -6.78 4.60
N GLY A 31 34.35 -8.07 4.25
CA GLY A 31 34.61 -9.18 5.16
C GLY A 31 33.39 -9.70 5.93
N TYR A 32 32.24 -9.02 5.88
CA TYR A 32 31.00 -9.52 6.48
C TYR A 32 30.61 -10.89 5.90
N PRO A 33 30.22 -11.89 6.72
CA PRO A 33 29.98 -11.82 8.17
C PRO A 33 31.18 -12.25 9.04
N ASP A 34 32.34 -12.52 8.46
CA ASP A 34 33.44 -13.19 9.19
C ASP A 34 34.27 -12.20 10.02
N PHE A 35 34.52 -11.01 9.47
CA PHE A 35 35.28 -9.94 10.11
C PHE A 35 34.95 -8.59 9.47
N TYR A 36 35.36 -7.49 10.11
CA TYR A 36 35.51 -6.20 9.43
C TYR A 36 36.98 -5.76 9.49
N ILE A 37 37.38 -4.94 8.54
CA ILE A 37 38.75 -4.40 8.45
C ILE A 37 38.72 -2.96 8.97
N GLY A 38 39.76 -2.56 9.68
CA GLY A 38 40.02 -1.15 10.01
C GLY A 38 40.06 -0.27 8.76
N ASP A 39 39.74 1.02 8.93
CA ASP A 39 39.58 2.10 7.93
C ASP A 39 38.14 2.65 7.87
N GLU A 40 37.99 3.78 7.19
CA GLU A 40 36.70 4.41 6.93
C GLU A 40 36.02 3.78 5.71
N CYS A 41 34.75 3.40 5.88
CA CYS A 41 33.90 2.88 4.82
C CYS A 41 32.65 3.74 4.66
N ARG A 42 32.54 4.44 3.53
CA ARG A 42 31.48 5.42 3.26
C ARG A 42 30.59 5.02 2.08
N TRP A 43 29.28 5.07 2.27
CA TRP A 43 28.31 4.90 1.19
C TRP A 43 27.35 6.07 1.13
N LYS A 44 27.31 6.73 -0.02
CA LYS A 44 26.38 7.82 -0.29
C LYS A 44 25.21 7.33 -1.11
N LEU A 45 24.02 7.28 -0.53
CA LEU A 45 22.80 6.81 -1.16
C LEU A 45 21.99 8.00 -1.65
N ARG A 46 21.51 7.93 -2.90
CA ARG A 46 20.69 8.98 -3.51
C ARG A 46 19.50 8.40 -4.24
N VAL A 47 18.35 9.04 -4.05
CA VAL A 47 17.08 8.77 -4.74
C VAL A 47 16.62 10.01 -5.51
N ASN A 48 15.50 9.88 -6.22
CA ASN A 48 14.83 11.02 -6.85
C ASN A 48 14.49 12.09 -5.80
N PRO A 49 14.56 13.40 -6.13
CA PRO A 49 14.24 14.50 -5.20
C PRO A 49 12.86 14.43 -4.53
N GLU A 50 11.89 13.74 -5.13
CA GLU A 50 10.56 13.53 -4.56
C GLU A 50 10.46 12.31 -3.64
N GLN A 51 11.56 11.59 -3.42
CA GLN A 51 11.62 10.37 -2.64
C GLN A 51 12.51 10.53 -1.40
N LYS A 52 12.25 9.65 -0.43
CA LYS A 52 13.03 9.46 0.79
C LYS A 52 13.71 8.09 0.75
N ILE A 53 14.64 7.85 1.66
CA ILE A 53 15.39 6.61 1.77
C ILE A 53 15.07 5.98 3.13
N ARG A 54 14.56 4.75 3.10
CA ARG A 54 14.44 3.92 4.30
C ARG A 54 15.67 3.04 4.42
N ILE A 55 16.36 3.15 5.55
CA ILE A 55 17.51 2.32 5.92
C ILE A 55 17.08 1.38 7.04
N THR A 56 17.28 0.09 6.84
CA THR A 56 17.01 -0.94 7.85
C THR A 56 18.34 -1.57 8.23
N LEU A 57 18.83 -1.28 9.43
CA LEU A 57 20.02 -1.92 9.98
C LEU A 57 19.65 -3.31 10.47
N LEU A 58 20.16 -4.32 9.77
CA LEU A 58 19.85 -5.73 9.99
C LEU A 58 20.83 -6.36 10.97
N ASP A 59 22.09 -5.93 10.94
CA ASP A 59 23.15 -6.41 11.80
C ASP A 59 24.19 -5.31 12.00
N VAL A 60 24.43 -4.92 13.25
CA VAL A 60 25.56 -4.08 13.65
C VAL A 60 26.33 -4.84 14.71
N SER A 61 27.48 -5.37 14.32
CA SER A 61 28.39 -6.12 15.16
C SER A 61 29.80 -5.55 15.02
N LEU A 62 30.03 -4.43 15.72
CA LEU A 62 31.33 -3.78 15.80
C LEU A 62 31.98 -4.09 17.17
N ARG A 63 33.18 -3.55 17.39
CA ARG A 63 33.82 -3.58 18.70
C ARG A 63 32.96 -2.83 19.73
N SER A 64 32.50 -3.56 20.74
CA SER A 64 31.84 -3.00 21.91
C SER A 64 32.78 -2.08 22.70
N ILE A 65 32.19 -1.16 23.46
CA ILE A 65 32.90 -0.25 24.36
C ILE A 65 33.69 -1.09 25.40
N GLY A 66 35.01 -0.88 25.47
CA GLY A 66 35.86 -1.55 26.44
C GLY A 66 35.60 -1.09 27.89
N PRO A 67 36.08 -1.83 28.91
CA PRO A 67 35.86 -1.50 30.33
C PRO A 67 36.47 -0.17 30.79
N PHE A 68 37.35 0.43 29.98
CA PHE A 68 38.01 1.71 30.23
C PHE A 68 37.69 2.75 29.15
N GLU A 69 36.69 2.47 28.31
CA GLU A 69 36.24 3.36 27.24
C GLU A 69 34.87 3.91 27.60
N GLU A 70 34.63 5.17 27.28
CA GLU A 70 33.31 5.81 27.47
C GLU A 70 32.53 5.90 26.15
N ASN A 71 33.22 5.77 25.02
CA ASN A 71 32.68 5.92 23.67
C ASN A 71 33.06 4.73 22.80
N CYS A 72 32.28 4.53 21.74
CA CYS A 72 32.58 3.56 20.70
C CYS A 72 33.89 3.91 19.99
N THR A 73 34.85 2.98 19.99
CA THR A 73 36.09 3.12 19.19
C THR A 73 35.81 2.92 17.71
N ASP A 74 35.01 1.90 17.38
CA ASP A 74 34.55 1.60 16.03
C ASP A 74 33.04 1.83 16.00
N PHE A 75 32.52 2.63 15.09
CA PHE A 75 31.10 2.98 15.08
C PHE A 75 30.54 3.10 13.65
N VAL A 76 29.22 2.99 13.56
CA VAL A 76 28.45 3.29 12.36
C VAL A 76 27.62 4.54 12.61
N SER A 77 27.59 5.43 11.62
CA SER A 77 26.72 6.60 11.58
C SER A 77 25.86 6.61 10.32
N VAL A 78 24.64 7.10 10.47
CA VAL A 78 23.70 7.32 9.36
C VAL A 78 23.32 8.79 9.40
N LEU A 79 23.77 9.53 8.39
CA LEU A 79 23.64 10.97 8.27
C LEU A 79 22.70 11.30 7.11
N ASP A 80 21.74 12.17 7.35
CA ASP A 80 20.91 12.74 6.30
C ASP A 80 21.62 13.97 5.68
N SER A 81 21.28 14.33 4.45
CA SER A 81 22.04 15.37 3.72
C SER A 81 21.86 16.80 4.25
N ASN A 82 20.91 17.00 5.15
CA ASN A 82 20.71 18.22 5.95
C ASN A 82 21.56 18.25 7.23
N GLU A 83 22.57 17.36 7.33
CA GLU A 83 23.47 17.21 8.49
C GLU A 83 22.79 16.64 9.75
N ASP A 84 21.55 16.13 9.64
CA ASP A 84 20.88 15.45 10.74
C ASP A 84 21.45 14.04 10.95
N THR A 85 21.71 13.68 12.20
CA THR A 85 22.27 12.37 12.57
C THR A 85 21.14 11.44 12.98
N LEU A 86 20.75 10.54 12.08
CA LEU A 86 19.68 9.57 12.33
C LEU A 86 20.13 8.46 13.30
N LEU A 87 21.43 8.12 13.25
CA LEU A 87 22.06 7.15 14.13
C LEU A 87 23.56 7.42 14.26
N SER A 88 24.10 7.20 15.45
CA SER A 88 25.53 6.98 15.65
C SER A 88 25.74 6.00 16.81
N GLY A 89 26.53 4.93 16.59
CA GLY A 89 26.82 3.95 17.64
C GLY A 89 27.58 2.71 17.16
N CYS A 90 27.95 1.83 18.10
CA CYS A 90 28.69 0.58 17.83
C CYS A 90 27.91 -0.68 18.20
N GLU A 91 26.77 -0.50 18.85
CA GLU A 91 25.86 -1.57 19.23
C GLU A 91 24.46 -1.22 18.76
N GLN A 92 23.72 -2.25 18.37
CA GLN A 92 22.32 -2.12 18.01
C GLN A 92 21.49 -2.69 19.16
N VAL A 93 20.70 -1.82 19.80
CA VAL A 93 19.88 -2.19 20.96
C VAL A 93 18.68 -3.04 20.54
N ASP A 94 18.00 -2.68 19.44
CA ASP A 94 16.85 -3.41 18.89
C ASP A 94 17.06 -3.76 17.39
N THR A 95 16.80 -5.02 17.03
CA THR A 95 16.96 -5.54 15.66
C THR A 95 15.61 -5.98 15.05
N PRO A 96 15.25 -5.55 13.83
CA PRO A 96 15.93 -4.58 12.99
C PRO A 96 15.60 -3.12 13.35
N LEU A 97 16.59 -2.23 13.24
CA LEU A 97 16.40 -0.78 13.45
C LEU A 97 16.07 -0.13 12.10
N VAL A 98 14.89 0.50 12.01
CA VAL A 98 14.42 1.17 10.80
C VAL A 98 14.57 2.68 10.97
N LEU A 99 15.29 3.30 10.03
CA LEU A 99 15.53 4.73 9.94
C LEU A 99 14.94 5.24 8.62
N SER A 100 14.32 6.41 8.64
CA SER A 100 13.83 7.07 7.43
C SER A 100 14.50 8.42 7.29
N SER A 101 15.00 8.71 6.09
CA SER A 101 15.49 10.05 5.77
C SER A 101 14.35 11.04 5.61
N THR A 102 14.70 12.31 5.77
CA THR A 102 13.88 13.47 5.43
C THR A 102 14.23 14.03 4.06
N THR A 103 15.47 13.82 3.60
CA THR A 103 15.94 14.26 2.28
C THR A 103 16.07 13.11 1.28
N ASN A 104 16.46 13.41 0.04
CA ASN A 104 16.68 12.45 -1.03
C ASN A 104 18.11 11.86 -1.06
N SER A 105 18.92 12.13 -0.04
CA SER A 105 20.30 11.65 0.04
C SER A 105 20.69 11.32 1.47
N VAL A 106 21.23 10.13 1.69
CA VAL A 106 21.74 9.65 2.99
C VAL A 106 23.18 9.20 2.84
N GLU A 107 23.98 9.37 3.88
CA GLU A 107 25.32 8.84 3.98
C GLU A 107 25.42 7.86 5.14
N VAL A 108 25.93 6.66 4.86
CA VAL A 108 26.25 5.66 5.87
C VAL A 108 27.77 5.57 5.97
N ILE A 109 28.30 5.76 7.16
CA ILE A 109 29.74 5.77 7.41
C ILE A 109 30.01 4.74 8.50
N VAL A 110 30.96 3.83 8.24
CA VAL A 110 31.53 2.94 9.26
C VAL A 110 32.97 3.36 9.47
N GLU A 111 33.28 3.84 10.67
CA GLU A 111 34.62 4.24 11.07
C GLU A 111 35.19 3.17 11.98
N ALA A 112 36.09 2.33 11.45
CA ALA A 112 36.79 1.30 12.21
C ALA A 112 38.21 1.78 12.55
N ASN A 113 38.36 2.43 13.70
CA ASN A 113 39.64 2.93 14.20
C ASN A 113 40.54 1.82 14.79
N SER A 114 39.97 0.65 15.09
CA SER A 114 40.71 -0.56 15.44
C SER A 114 41.60 -1.01 14.27
N LYS A 115 42.84 -1.38 14.59
CA LYS A 115 43.82 -1.80 13.57
C LYS A 115 43.65 -3.26 13.17
N GLY A 116 43.74 -3.54 11.87
CA GLY A 116 43.74 -4.89 11.31
C GLY A 116 42.33 -5.45 11.07
N ALA A 117 42.23 -6.77 10.90
CA ALA A 117 40.95 -7.45 10.78
C ALA A 117 40.40 -7.79 12.18
N PHE A 118 39.24 -7.25 12.52
CA PHE A 118 38.59 -7.46 13.81
C PHE A 118 37.58 -8.61 13.71
N PRO A 119 37.59 -9.61 14.63
CA PRO A 119 36.80 -10.84 14.52
C PRO A 119 35.35 -10.63 14.98
N LYS A 120 34.64 -9.73 14.30
CA LYS A 120 33.26 -9.34 14.53
C LYS A 120 32.60 -9.16 13.17
N ARG A 121 31.29 -9.39 13.08
CA ARG A 121 30.63 -9.55 11.78
C ARG A 121 30.68 -8.30 10.92
N GLY A 122 30.68 -7.11 11.53
CA GLY A 122 30.61 -5.83 10.84
C GLY A 122 29.18 -5.32 10.74
N VAL A 123 28.86 -4.63 9.65
CA VAL A 123 27.54 -4.01 9.43
C VAL A 123 26.86 -4.62 8.20
N LEU A 124 25.57 -4.94 8.33
CA LEU A 124 24.66 -5.29 7.24
C LEU A 124 23.41 -4.41 7.34
N LEU A 125 23.07 -3.75 6.24
CA LEU A 125 21.86 -2.95 6.12
C LEU A 125 21.12 -3.24 4.82
N HIS A 126 19.82 -2.97 4.84
CA HIS A 126 18.95 -2.91 3.68
C HIS A 126 18.54 -1.46 3.44
N TYR A 127 18.50 -1.04 2.18
CA TYR A 127 17.99 0.27 1.78
C TYR A 127 16.81 0.10 0.83
N LYS A 128 15.88 1.05 0.84
CA LYS A 128 14.78 1.13 -0.13
C LYS A 128 14.38 2.60 -0.38
N SER A 129 14.08 2.95 -1.63
CA SER A 129 13.44 4.23 -1.95
C SER A 129 11.96 4.22 -1.56
N VAL A 130 11.49 5.33 -1.00
CA VAL A 130 10.13 5.49 -0.48
C VAL A 130 9.53 6.79 -1.03
N GLY A 131 8.26 6.77 -1.38
CA GLY A 131 7.52 7.81 -2.09
C GLY A 131 7.41 7.51 -3.59
N CYS A 132 6.27 7.84 -4.19
CA CYS A 132 6.10 7.75 -5.63
C CYS A 132 6.44 9.07 -6.33
N VAL A 133 7.30 8.99 -7.34
CA VAL A 133 7.69 10.14 -8.19
C VAL A 133 6.50 10.58 -9.02
N THR A 134 6.26 11.89 -9.13
CA THR A 134 5.11 12.42 -9.86
C THR A 134 5.21 12.08 -11.35
N LEU A 135 4.18 11.42 -11.89
CA LEU A 135 4.12 11.14 -13.32
C LEU A 135 3.77 12.43 -14.09
N PRO A 136 4.40 12.70 -15.24
CA PRO A 136 4.08 13.89 -16.02
C PRO A 136 2.64 13.82 -16.55
N ALA A 137 1.95 14.95 -16.53
CA ALA A 137 0.65 15.05 -17.19
C ALA A 137 0.79 14.81 -18.70
N PRO A 138 -0.15 14.10 -19.34
CA PRO A 138 -0.10 13.85 -20.77
C PRO A 138 -0.42 15.15 -21.53
N PRO A 139 -0.09 15.23 -22.83
CA PRO A 139 -0.61 16.30 -23.67
C PRO A 139 -2.13 16.38 -23.57
N ARG A 140 -2.70 17.59 -23.49
CA ARG A 140 -4.14 17.82 -23.26
C ARG A 140 -4.67 17.28 -21.93
N GLY A 141 -3.79 17.01 -20.97
CA GLY A 141 -4.14 16.70 -19.60
C GLY A 141 -3.34 17.54 -18.60
N TYR A 142 -3.79 17.54 -17.36
CA TYR A 142 -3.19 18.28 -16.26
C TYR A 142 -3.35 17.52 -14.94
N ILE A 143 -2.48 17.82 -13.98
CA ILE A 143 -2.57 17.31 -12.62
C ILE A 143 -3.50 18.24 -11.84
N VAL A 144 -4.54 17.68 -11.23
CA VAL A 144 -5.47 18.42 -10.37
C VAL A 144 -4.85 18.63 -8.99
N TYR A 145 -4.40 17.55 -8.37
CA TYR A 145 -3.67 17.58 -7.11
C TYR A 145 -2.80 16.32 -6.96
N ARG A 146 -1.80 16.42 -6.07
CA ARG A 146 -0.93 15.32 -5.68
C ARG A 146 -0.57 15.44 -4.20
N ASN A 147 -0.60 14.32 -3.49
CA ASN A 147 -0.02 14.16 -2.15
C ASN A 147 0.89 12.91 -2.13
N GLU A 148 1.27 12.43 -0.94
CA GLU A 148 2.18 11.27 -0.79
C GLU A 148 1.53 9.96 -1.31
N ASP A 149 0.22 9.81 -1.15
CA ASP A 149 -0.50 8.56 -1.43
C ASP A 149 -1.28 8.58 -2.75
N VAL A 150 -1.64 9.76 -3.26
CA VAL A 150 -2.62 9.93 -4.34
C VAL A 150 -2.19 11.01 -5.32
N ALA A 151 -2.38 10.74 -6.61
CA ALA A 151 -2.29 11.73 -7.69
C ALA A 151 -3.53 11.71 -8.57
N HIS A 152 -4.16 12.86 -8.76
CA HIS A 152 -5.38 13.01 -9.56
C HIS A 152 -5.07 13.79 -10.84
N TYR A 153 -5.33 13.17 -11.99
CA TYR A 153 -5.14 13.71 -13.32
C TYR A 153 -6.49 13.91 -14.01
N MET A 154 -6.57 14.94 -14.86
CA MET A 154 -7.73 15.19 -15.70
C MET A 154 -7.31 15.57 -17.12
N CYS A 155 -8.09 15.14 -18.10
CA CYS A 155 -8.00 15.64 -19.46
C CYS A 155 -8.76 16.98 -19.60
N GLU A 156 -8.33 17.79 -20.58
CA GLU A 156 -9.05 18.99 -21.02
C GLU A 156 -10.50 18.67 -21.46
N VAL A 157 -11.31 19.70 -21.68
CA VAL A 157 -12.70 19.53 -22.13
C VAL A 157 -12.71 18.85 -23.51
N ASN A 158 -13.60 17.87 -23.71
CA ASN A 158 -13.72 17.00 -24.89
C ASN A 158 -12.58 16.01 -25.12
N TYR A 159 -11.71 15.82 -24.11
CA TYR A 159 -10.67 14.81 -24.13
C TYR A 159 -10.88 13.79 -23.02
N VAL A 160 -10.50 12.54 -23.29
CA VAL A 160 -10.56 11.42 -22.34
C VAL A 160 -9.29 10.59 -22.42
N PHE A 161 -8.94 9.87 -21.36
CA PHE A 161 -7.83 8.92 -21.37
C PHE A 161 -8.12 7.78 -22.36
N VAL A 162 -7.17 7.47 -23.25
CA VAL A 162 -7.36 6.52 -24.38
C VAL A 162 -7.74 5.09 -23.98
N ASP A 163 -7.36 4.69 -22.77
CA ASP A 163 -7.51 3.35 -22.20
C ASP A 163 -8.76 3.21 -21.31
N THR A 164 -9.17 4.25 -20.58
CA THR A 164 -10.38 4.21 -19.73
C THR A 164 -11.59 4.91 -20.33
N TYR A 165 -11.39 5.77 -21.34
CA TYR A 165 -12.42 6.67 -21.89
C TYR A 165 -13.09 7.57 -20.85
N GLU A 166 -12.42 7.78 -19.73
CA GLU A 166 -12.85 8.70 -18.69
C GLU A 166 -12.01 9.98 -18.76
N ARG A 167 -12.60 11.10 -18.33
CA ARG A 167 -11.89 12.39 -18.28
C ARG A 167 -10.98 12.52 -17.06
N ALA A 168 -11.22 11.76 -15.99
CA ALA A 168 -10.48 11.80 -14.74
C ALA A 168 -9.74 10.48 -14.50
N ARG A 169 -8.59 10.56 -13.83
CA ARG A 169 -7.81 9.39 -13.40
C ARG A 169 -7.18 9.63 -12.04
N ILE A 170 -7.38 8.69 -11.13
CA ILE A 170 -6.80 8.72 -9.80
C ILE A 170 -5.80 7.57 -9.67
N LEU A 171 -4.54 7.91 -9.39
CA LEU A 171 -3.47 6.97 -9.10
C LEU A 171 -3.20 6.91 -7.60
N TRP A 172 -2.91 5.71 -7.11
CA TRP A 172 -2.59 5.42 -5.71
C TRP A 172 -1.16 4.88 -5.61
N CYS A 173 -0.39 5.46 -4.69
CA CYS A 173 0.96 5.02 -4.36
C CYS A 173 0.88 3.89 -3.33
N TYR A 174 1.53 2.77 -3.59
CA TYR A 174 1.63 1.64 -2.67
C TYR A 174 3.00 0.97 -2.77
N ASP A 175 3.23 -0.07 -1.97
CA ASP A 175 4.50 -0.83 -1.90
C ASP A 175 5.73 0.07 -1.69
N ASP A 176 5.54 1.14 -0.91
CA ASP A 176 6.46 2.23 -0.63
C ASP A 176 6.80 3.15 -1.81
N ASN A 177 6.81 2.73 -3.07
CA ASN A 177 7.29 3.55 -4.19
C ASN A 177 6.67 3.23 -5.56
N ARG A 178 5.51 2.56 -5.60
CA ARG A 178 4.87 2.12 -6.85
C ARG A 178 3.49 2.73 -7.05
N TRP A 179 3.25 3.34 -8.22
CA TRP A 179 1.90 3.70 -8.65
C TRP A 179 1.11 2.46 -9.07
N ASN A 180 -0.19 2.47 -8.75
CA ASN A 180 -1.11 1.40 -9.15
C ASN A 180 -1.32 1.25 -10.65
N ASP A 181 -1.17 2.35 -11.37
CA ASP A 181 -1.41 2.42 -12.80
C ASP A 181 -0.55 3.55 -13.41
N THR A 182 -0.68 3.75 -14.71
CA THR A 182 0.07 4.73 -15.50
C THR A 182 -0.83 5.87 -15.99
N VAL A 183 -0.20 6.94 -16.47
CA VAL A 183 -0.91 8.08 -17.04
C VAL A 183 -0.86 7.98 -18.57
N SER A 184 -1.97 7.51 -19.15
CA SER A 184 -2.13 7.36 -20.59
C SER A 184 -2.41 8.68 -21.29
N LEU A 185 -2.34 8.69 -22.63
CA LEU A 185 -2.58 9.88 -23.44
C LEU A 185 -4.07 10.28 -23.41
N CYS A 186 -4.33 11.60 -23.42
CA CYS A 186 -5.66 12.15 -23.64
C CYS A 186 -5.96 12.24 -25.15
N ILE A 187 -7.08 11.67 -25.59
CA ILE A 187 -7.57 11.72 -26.97
C ILE A 187 -8.92 12.43 -27.03
N GLU A 188 -9.25 13.01 -28.20
CA GLU A 188 -10.53 13.69 -28.40
C GLU A 188 -11.68 12.67 -28.42
N GLU A 189 -12.75 12.93 -27.68
CA GLU A 189 -13.89 12.00 -27.55
C GLU A 189 -14.52 11.64 -28.92
N THR A 190 -14.50 12.58 -29.87
CA THR A 190 -15.01 12.37 -31.25
C THR A 190 -14.20 11.36 -32.06
N SER A 191 -12.92 11.16 -31.73
CA SER A 191 -12.05 10.20 -32.42
C SER A 191 -12.39 8.73 -32.08
N ILE A 192 -13.13 8.49 -30.99
CA ILE A 192 -13.63 7.17 -30.59
C ILE A 192 -14.69 6.67 -31.60
N VAL A 193 -15.51 7.59 -32.14
CA VAL A 193 -16.58 7.27 -33.11
C VAL A 193 -16.01 6.84 -34.46
N VAL A 194 -14.82 7.32 -34.81
CA VAL A 194 -14.14 6.97 -36.07
C VAL A 194 -13.52 5.57 -36.01
N ALA A 195 -13.08 5.12 -34.84
CA ALA A 195 -12.52 3.75 -34.68
C ALA A 195 -13.60 2.66 -34.67
N THR A 196 -14.85 3.00 -34.32
CA THR A 196 -16.00 2.09 -34.37
C THR A 196 -16.72 2.10 -35.72
N SER A 197 -16.46 3.08 -36.58
CA SER A 197 -16.98 3.11 -37.95
C SER A 197 -15.94 2.53 -38.93
N THR A 198 -16.11 1.24 -39.24
CA THR A 198 -15.54 0.65 -40.45
C THR A 198 -16.03 1.44 -41.68
N PRO A 199 -15.23 1.61 -42.74
CA PRO A 199 -15.66 2.37 -43.92
C PRO A 199 -16.67 1.55 -44.70
N GLU A 200 -17.95 1.72 -44.38
CA GLU A 200 -19.04 1.10 -45.14
C GLU A 200 -19.25 1.86 -46.45
N ARG A 201 -19.16 1.08 -47.52
CA ARG A 201 -19.28 1.46 -48.91
C ARG A 201 -20.70 2.02 -49.15
N THR A 202 -20.75 3.21 -49.73
CA THR A 202 -21.94 3.90 -50.23
C THR A 202 -22.97 2.98 -50.89
N ASP A 203 -24.18 2.88 -50.33
CA ASP A 203 -25.44 2.97 -51.11
C ASP A 203 -26.62 3.44 -50.24
N LYS A 204 -27.61 3.97 -50.95
CA LYS A 204 -28.75 4.85 -50.63
C LYS A 204 -29.66 4.56 -49.43
N ASP A 205 -30.22 5.69 -48.96
CA ASP A 205 -31.56 5.93 -48.40
C ASP A 205 -32.07 4.99 -47.29
N THR A 206 -32.27 5.54 -46.09
CA THR A 206 -33.58 5.65 -45.39
C THR A 206 -33.41 5.66 -43.86
N LYS A 207 -34.06 6.65 -43.22
CA LYS A 207 -34.50 6.73 -41.81
C LYS A 207 -33.46 6.84 -40.69
N LEU A 208 -33.56 8.01 -40.03
CA LEU A 208 -33.27 8.28 -38.64
C LEU A 208 -33.69 7.10 -37.72
N ALA A 209 -32.72 6.43 -37.10
CA ALA A 209 -32.95 5.49 -36.01
C ALA A 209 -32.19 5.97 -34.78
N ASN A 210 -32.99 6.26 -33.75
CA ASN A 210 -32.58 6.79 -32.47
C ASN A 210 -31.75 5.75 -31.70
N SER A 211 -30.70 6.21 -31.03
CA SER A 211 -29.84 5.40 -30.14
C SER A 211 -30.64 4.94 -28.89
N GLU A 212 -31.35 3.82 -29.01
CA GLU A 212 -32.18 3.23 -27.94
C GLU A 212 -31.47 2.12 -27.14
N GLY A 213 -30.21 1.80 -27.46
CA GLY A 213 -29.49 0.64 -26.91
C GLY A 213 -28.85 0.84 -25.54
N ASN A 214 -28.35 2.05 -25.22
CA ASN A 214 -27.51 2.24 -24.01
C ASN A 214 -28.31 2.58 -22.75
N MET A 215 -29.44 3.29 -22.86
CA MET A 215 -30.30 3.58 -21.68
C MET A 215 -31.07 2.36 -21.18
N MET A 216 -31.32 1.35 -22.02
CA MET A 216 -31.99 0.12 -21.60
C MET A 216 -31.09 -0.69 -20.65
N ILE A 217 -29.79 -0.77 -20.91
CA ILE A 217 -28.87 -1.57 -20.10
C ILE A 217 -28.64 -0.89 -18.74
N ASP A 218 -28.38 0.42 -18.73
CA ASP A 218 -28.02 1.16 -17.52
C ASP A 218 -29.19 1.37 -16.53
N ILE A 219 -30.44 1.35 -17.01
CA ILE A 219 -31.62 1.57 -16.15
C ILE A 219 -32.34 0.25 -15.83
N VAL A 220 -32.49 -0.64 -16.80
CA VAL A 220 -33.32 -1.85 -16.63
C VAL A 220 -32.61 -2.90 -15.78
N ILE A 221 -31.29 -3.07 -15.93
CA ILE A 221 -30.54 -4.09 -15.18
C ILE A 221 -30.50 -3.78 -13.68
N PRO A 222 -30.12 -2.57 -13.22
CA PRO A 222 -30.18 -2.25 -11.79
C PRO A 222 -31.59 -2.33 -11.22
N SER A 223 -32.60 -1.92 -12.00
CA SER A 223 -34.01 -1.95 -11.56
C SER A 223 -34.53 -3.38 -11.37
N LEU A 224 -34.16 -4.32 -12.25
CA LEU A 224 -34.50 -5.74 -12.10
C LEU A 224 -33.78 -6.38 -10.91
N LEU A 225 -32.51 -6.06 -10.68
CA LEU A 225 -31.76 -6.57 -9.52
C LEU A 225 -32.40 -6.11 -8.20
N ILE A 226 -32.78 -4.84 -8.11
CA ILE A 226 -33.48 -4.28 -6.95
C ILE A 226 -34.82 -5.00 -6.76
N ALA A 227 -35.61 -5.19 -7.82
CA ALA A 227 -36.89 -5.89 -7.74
C ALA A 227 -36.76 -7.33 -7.23
N VAL A 228 -35.77 -8.09 -7.74
CA VAL A 228 -35.49 -9.46 -7.30
C VAL A 228 -35.07 -9.50 -5.83
N LEU A 229 -34.24 -8.56 -5.38
CA LEU A 229 -33.85 -8.43 -3.97
C LEU A 229 -35.05 -8.18 -3.06
N PHE A 230 -35.97 -7.29 -3.46
CA PHE A 230 -37.19 -7.03 -2.68
C PHE A 230 -38.11 -8.25 -2.61
N ILE A 231 -38.30 -8.98 -3.71
CA ILE A 231 -39.13 -10.19 -3.74
C ILE A 231 -38.49 -11.29 -2.89
N GLY A 232 -37.17 -11.49 -3.00
CA GLY A 232 -36.43 -12.47 -2.21
C GLY A 232 -36.52 -12.19 -0.71
N ASN A 233 -36.30 -10.94 -0.30
CA ASN A 233 -36.42 -10.53 1.10
C ASN A 233 -37.86 -10.66 1.63
N ALA A 234 -38.87 -10.32 0.83
CA ALA A 234 -40.27 -10.51 1.20
C ALA A 234 -40.63 -11.99 1.38
N PHE A 235 -40.09 -12.89 0.53
CA PHE A 235 -40.29 -14.32 0.67
C PHE A 235 -39.66 -14.87 1.96
N ILE A 236 -38.43 -14.45 2.29
CA ILE A 236 -37.77 -14.84 3.54
C ILE A 236 -38.59 -14.39 4.75
N VAL A 237 -39.09 -13.15 4.75
CA VAL A 237 -39.95 -12.63 5.83
C VAL A 237 -41.24 -13.43 5.92
N LEU A 238 -41.86 -13.81 4.79
CA LEU A 238 -43.06 -14.65 4.77
C LEU A 238 -42.80 -16.05 5.34
N VAL A 239 -41.66 -16.66 5.03
CA VAL A 239 -41.25 -17.95 5.58
C VAL A 239 -41.01 -17.84 7.09
N ILE A 240 -40.29 -16.81 7.55
CA ILE A 240 -40.08 -16.55 8.98
C ILE A 240 -41.42 -16.32 9.68
N TYR A 241 -42.30 -15.52 9.10
CA TYR A 241 -43.64 -15.25 9.63
C TYR A 241 -44.46 -16.54 9.75
N LYS A 242 -44.47 -17.37 8.71
CA LYS A 242 -45.19 -18.66 8.71
C LYS A 242 -44.59 -19.65 9.71
N TYR A 243 -43.27 -19.64 9.88
CA TYR A 243 -42.58 -20.48 10.85
C TYR A 243 -42.87 -20.02 12.29
N ARG A 244 -42.84 -18.71 12.53
CA ARG A 244 -43.23 -18.14 13.84
C ARG A 244 -44.69 -18.41 14.15
N LYS A 245 -45.59 -18.28 13.17
CA LYS A 245 -47.02 -18.58 13.32
C LYS A 245 -47.26 -20.04 13.70
N ARG A 246 -46.62 -20.99 13.00
CA ARG A 246 -46.69 -22.42 13.36
C ARG A 246 -46.19 -22.68 14.78
N LYS A 247 -45.05 -22.08 15.17
CA LYS A 247 -44.53 -22.22 16.53
C LYS A 247 -45.49 -21.65 17.59
N THR A 248 -46.21 -20.57 17.29
CA THR A 248 -47.24 -20.03 18.20
C THR A 248 -48.44 -20.97 18.31
N GLU A 249 -48.89 -21.57 17.21
CA GLU A 249 -49.96 -22.57 17.19
C GLU A 249 -49.54 -23.84 17.99
N ASP A 250 -48.30 -24.32 17.81
CA ASP A 250 -47.75 -25.46 18.58
C ASP A 250 -47.68 -25.16 20.09
N LEU A 251 -47.37 -23.91 20.48
CA LEU A 251 -47.33 -23.47 21.88
C LEU A 251 -48.73 -23.31 22.51
N GLU A 252 -49.72 -22.89 21.74
CA GLU A 252 -51.11 -22.79 22.21
C GLU A 252 -51.72 -24.20 22.44
N ASP A 253 -51.39 -25.18 21.60
CA ASP A 253 -51.82 -26.57 21.78
C ASP A 253 -51.15 -27.25 22.99
N GLU A 254 -49.89 -26.92 23.30
CA GLU A 254 -49.20 -27.38 24.51
C GLU A 254 -49.80 -26.75 25.79
N PHE A 255 -50.24 -25.49 25.73
CA PHE A 255 -50.94 -24.84 26.85
C PHE A 255 -52.34 -25.42 27.10
N ASN A 256 -53.02 -25.91 26.06
CA ASN A 256 -54.37 -26.48 26.13
C ASN A 256 -54.41 -27.95 26.61
N THR A 257 -53.25 -28.61 26.76
CA THR A 257 -53.16 -30.03 27.17
C THR A 257 -52.64 -30.25 28.59
N ILE A 258 -52.37 -29.21 29.37
CA ILE A 258 -51.99 -29.34 30.80
C ILE A 258 -53.26 -29.53 31.66
N PRO A 259 -53.48 -30.69 32.30
CA PRO A 259 -54.58 -30.86 33.25
C PRO A 259 -54.26 -30.10 34.55
N LEU A 260 -55.16 -29.18 34.93
CA LEU A 260 -55.18 -28.56 36.26
C LEU A 260 -55.53 -29.63 37.32
N SER A 261 -54.51 -30.16 38.01
CA SER A 261 -54.71 -30.86 39.28
C SER A 261 -54.31 -29.98 40.46
N VAL A 262 -55.35 -29.55 41.17
CA VAL A 262 -55.46 -28.97 42.51
C VAL A 262 -54.53 -29.64 43.55
N ASN A 263 -53.77 -28.89 44.37
CA ASN A 263 -54.13 -28.51 45.77
C ASN A 263 -52.97 -27.89 46.59
N GLY A 264 -53.29 -26.83 47.34
CA GLY A 264 -52.82 -26.52 48.70
C GLY A 264 -51.32 -26.26 48.99
N ASN A 265 -50.95 -25.01 49.26
CA ASN A 265 -50.87 -24.51 50.64
C ASN A 265 -50.52 -23.02 50.72
N VAL A 266 -51.27 -22.35 51.58
CA VAL A 266 -51.09 -20.97 52.06
C VAL A 266 -49.83 -20.89 52.92
N HIS A 267 -48.94 -19.93 52.67
CA HIS A 267 -48.25 -19.16 53.71
C HIS A 267 -47.60 -17.89 53.12
N SER A 268 -47.95 -16.75 53.72
CA SER A 268 -47.33 -15.42 53.61
C SER A 268 -46.47 -15.19 54.88
N PRO A 269 -45.80 -14.05 55.10
CA PRO A 269 -44.73 -13.35 54.37
C PRO A 269 -43.43 -13.30 55.22
N GLY A 270 -42.30 -12.80 54.67
CA GLY A 270 -41.07 -12.58 55.45
C GLY A 270 -40.06 -11.63 54.80
N ASN A 271 -39.96 -10.42 55.35
CA ASN A 271 -38.93 -9.40 55.12
C ASN A 271 -37.49 -9.93 55.30
N ALA A 272 -36.50 -9.31 54.64
CA ALA A 272 -35.64 -8.27 55.24
C ALA A 272 -34.28 -8.10 54.52
N VAL A 273 -33.90 -6.82 54.39
CA VAL A 273 -32.57 -6.19 54.18
C VAL A 273 -31.90 -6.34 52.83
#